data_AF-A0A929W4Z6-F1
#
_entry.id   AF-A0A929W4Z6-F1
#
_cell.length_a   1.000
_cell.length_b   1.000
_cell.length_c   1.000
_cell.angle_alpha   90.00
_cell.angle_beta   90.00
_cell.angle_gamma   90.00
#
_symmetry.space_group_name_H-M   'P 1'
#
loop_
_entity.id
_entity.type
_entity.pdbx_description
1 polymer ?
#
loop_
_entity_poly.entity_id
_entity_poly.type
_entity_poly.pdbx_seq_one_letter_code
_entity_poly.pdbx_strand_id
1 'polypeptide(L)' 'MSDGNFNRSMLPSNSYQSGVRAGTSKMKVKAMEALRELLETHCVEIPVERQNEIITRFREKLGAL' A
#
# COMPACT_ATOMS: atom_id res chain seq x y z
N MET A 1 24.97 -32.09 -28.68
CA MET A 1 23.60 -31.70 -28.27
C MET A 1 23.76 -31.03 -26.92
N SER A 2 23.57 -29.71 -26.85
CA SER A 2 23.65 -28.97 -25.59
C SER A 2 22.34 -29.26 -24.86
N ASP A 3 22.36 -30.21 -23.92
CA ASP A 3 21.26 -30.39 -22.98
C ASP A 3 21.13 -29.09 -22.21
N GLY A 4 20.20 -28.26 -22.69
CA GLY A 4 19.78 -27.03 -22.06
C GLY A 4 19.13 -27.38 -20.73
N ASN A 5 19.96 -27.64 -19.72
CA ASN A 5 19.58 -27.66 -18.33
C ASN A 5 19.27 -26.22 -17.92
N PHE A 6 18.20 -25.67 -18.49
CA PHE A 6 17.52 -24.50 -17.97
C PHE A 6 16.97 -24.93 -16.62
N ASN A 7 17.79 -24.74 -15.59
CA ASN A 7 17.42 -24.81 -14.19
C ASN A 7 16.15 -23.97 -14.00
N ARG A 8 14.98 -24.61 -14.03
CA ARG A 8 13.69 -24.00 -13.65
C ARG A 8 13.74 -23.46 -12.21
N SER A 9 14.71 -23.88 -11.42
CA SER A 9 15.06 -23.36 -10.10
C SER A 9 15.67 -21.95 -10.11
N MET A 10 16.14 -21.43 -11.26
CA MET A 10 16.65 -20.05 -11.39
C MET A 10 15.55 -19.03 -11.74
N LEU A 11 14.31 -19.46 -11.98
CA LEU A 11 13.19 -18.52 -12.12
C LEU A 11 12.63 -18.24 -10.72
N PRO A 12 12.66 -16.99 -10.24
CA PRO A 12 12.11 -16.66 -8.94
C PRO A 12 10.60 -16.84 -8.97
N SER A 13 10.14 -18.00 -8.48
CA SER A 13 8.71 -18.38 -8.37
C SER A 13 7.91 -17.39 -7.51
N ASN A 14 8.58 -16.56 -6.73
CA ASN A 14 7.97 -15.60 -5.79
C ASN A 14 7.83 -14.17 -6.34
N SER A 15 8.24 -13.90 -7.58
CA SER A 15 8.22 -12.53 -8.15
C SER A 15 6.82 -11.93 -8.17
N TYR A 16 5.80 -12.75 -8.45
CA TYR A 16 4.40 -12.31 -8.52
C TYR A 16 3.85 -11.93 -7.14
N GLN A 17 4.06 -12.77 -6.12
CA GLN A 17 3.60 -12.46 -4.75
C GLN A 17 4.34 -11.24 -4.16
N SER A 18 5.63 -11.10 -4.43
CA SER A 18 6.41 -9.93 -4.02
C SER A 18 5.92 -8.64 -4.71
N GLY A 19 5.62 -8.71 -6.01
CA GLY A 19 5.06 -7.59 -6.77
C GLY A 19 3.67 -7.15 -6.28
N VAL A 20 2.78 -8.11 -6.03
CA VAL A 20 1.43 -7.83 -5.49
C VAL A 20 1.51 -7.20 -4.11
N ARG A 21 2.33 -7.74 -3.20
CA ARG A 21 2.55 -7.18 -1.86
C ARG A 21 3.10 -5.75 -1.91
N ALA A 22 4.12 -5.53 -2.75
CA ALA A 22 4.70 -4.20 -2.95
C ALA A 22 3.67 -3.21 -3.53
N GLY A 23 2.82 -3.66 -4.46
CA GLY A 23 1.73 -2.89 -5.01
C GLY A 23 0.69 -2.49 -3.95
N THR A 24 0.24 -3.44 -3.13
CA THR A 24 -0.69 -3.16 -2.03
C THR A 24 -0.12 -2.18 -1.00
N SER A 25 1.15 -2.31 -0.62
CA SER A 25 1.77 -1.36 0.31
C SER A 25 1.85 0.05 -0.27
N LYS A 26 2.26 0.19 -1.53
CA LYS A 26 2.29 1.49 -2.22
C LYS A 26 0.89 2.11 -2.34
N MET A 27 -0.13 1.31 -2.61
CA MET A 27 -1.51 1.79 -2.70
C MET A 27 -2.03 2.30 -1.35
N LYS A 28 -1.71 1.60 -0.25
CA LYS A 28 -2.06 2.04 1.11
C LYS A 28 -1.43 3.40 1.44
N VAL A 29 -0.16 3.61 1.09
CA VAL A 29 0.52 4.91 1.28
C VAL A 29 -0.19 6.02 0.50
N LYS A 30 -0.45 5.81 -0.80
CA LYS A 30 -1.16 6.80 -1.62
C LYS A 30 -2.56 7.13 -1.11
N ALA A 31 -3.29 6.12 -0.62
CA ALA A 31 -4.62 6.33 -0.06
C ALA A 31 -4.57 7.20 1.21
N MET A 32 -3.56 6.99 2.07
CA MET A 32 -3.35 7.81 3.27
C MET A 32 -2.95 9.25 2.93
N GLU A 33 -2.07 9.43 1.94
CA GLU A 33 -1.65 10.76 1.46
C GLU A 33 -2.84 11.55 0.90
N ALA A 34 -3.63 10.92 0.01
CA ALA A 34 -4.81 11.54 -0.57
C ALA A 34 -5.85 11.94 0.49
N LEU A 35 -6.06 11.09 1.52
CA LEU A 35 -6.99 11.43 2.60
C LEU A 35 -6.51 12.65 3.40
N ARG A 36 -5.20 12.72 3.72
CA ARG A 36 -4.63 13.87 4.44
C ARG A 36 -4.78 15.15 3.66
N GLU A 37 -4.42 15.12 2.37
CA GLU A 37 -4.54 16.27 1.47
C GLU A 37 -5.99 16.77 1.41
N LEU A 38 -6.97 15.87 1.31
CA LEU A 38 -8.39 16.25 1.29
C LEU A 38 -8.83 16.88 2.62
N LEU A 39 -8.40 16.33 3.76
CA LEU A 39 -8.75 16.88 5.07
C LEU A 39 -8.15 18.28 5.27
N GLU A 40 -6.89 18.47 4.88
CA GLU A 40 -6.18 19.74 4.99
C GLU A 40 -6.74 20.80 4.03
N THR A 41 -7.12 20.41 2.81
CA THR A 41 -7.53 21.35 1.75
C THR A 41 -9.02 21.70 1.81
N HIS A 42 -9.87 20.72 2.14
CA HIS A 42 -11.32 20.84 1.98
C HIS A 42 -12.12 20.66 3.26
N CYS A 43 -11.51 20.20 4.35
CA CYS A 43 -12.21 19.94 5.61
C CYS A 43 -11.56 20.67 6.78
N VAL A 44 -11.11 21.89 6.54
CA VAL A 44 -10.40 22.74 7.53
C VAL A 44 -11.28 23.07 8.74
N GLU A 45 -12.61 23.02 8.57
CA GLU A 45 -13.60 23.18 9.62
C GLU A 45 -13.64 21.99 10.61
N ILE A 46 -13.10 20.84 10.23
CA ILE A 46 -13.01 19.68 11.11
C ILE A 46 -11.86 19.92 12.09
N PRO A 47 -12.09 19.86 13.42
CA PRO A 47 -11.02 19.98 14.40
C PRO A 47 -9.91 18.94 14.18
N VAL A 48 -8.65 19.34 14.42
CA VAL A 48 -7.47 18.49 14.20
C VAL A 48 -7.57 17.14 14.93
N GLU A 49 -8.11 17.14 16.15
CA GLU A 49 -8.37 15.91 16.93
C GLU A 49 -9.28 14.94 16.16
N ARG A 50 -10.35 15.47 15.57
CA ARG A 50 -11.31 14.69 14.79
C ARG A 50 -10.73 14.23 13.45
N GLN A 51 -9.89 15.05 12.82
CA GLN A 51 -9.14 14.63 11.62
C GLN A 51 -8.20 13.45 11.95
N ASN A 52 -7.50 13.49 13.08
CA ASN A 52 -6.62 12.41 13.53
C ASN A 52 -7.40 11.11 13.82
N GLU A 53 -8.60 11.21 14.40
CA GLU A 53 -9.48 10.06 14.58
C GLU A 53 -9.91 9.44 13.24
N ILE A 54 -10.27 10.27 12.26
CA ILE A 54 -10.64 9.82 10.90
C ILE A 54 -9.46 9.10 10.24
N ILE A 55 -8.26 9.68 10.30
CA ILE A 55 -7.03 9.10 9.76
C ILE A 55 -6.73 7.74 10.42
N THR A 56 -6.88 7.66 11.74
CA THR A 56 -6.64 6.43 12.52
C THR A 56 -7.62 5.32 12.10
N ARG A 57 -8.92 5.63 12.07
CA ARG A 57 -9.95 4.67 11.63
C ARG A 57 -9.79 4.25 10.18
N PHE A 58 -9.34 5.15 9.31
CA PHE A 58 -9.07 4.83 7.92
C PHE A 58 -7.88 3.87 7.78
N ARG A 59 -6.81 4.09 8.55
CA ARG A 59 -5.64 3.20 8.61
C ARG A 59 -6.03 1.79 9.08
N GLU A 60 -6.86 1.67 10.11
CA GLU A 60 -7.38 0.39 10.60
C GLU A 60 -8.17 -0.35 9.51
N LYS A 61 -9.07 0.35 8.81
CA LYS A 61 -9.85 -0.23 7.70
C LYS A 61 -9.00 -0.67 6.51
N LEU A 62 -7.89 0.02 6.24
CA LEU A 62 -6.93 -0.37 5.21
C LEU A 62 -6.09 -1.61 5.59
N GLY A 63 -6.21 -2.13 6.81
CA GLY A 63 -5.41 -3.25 7.30
C GLY A 63 -3.92 -2.90 7.33
N ALA A 64 -3.59 -1.66 7.68
CA ALA A 64 -2.23 -1.17 7.89
C ALA A 64 -1.99 -1.03 9.40
N LEU A 65 -1.85 -2.16 10.11
CA LEU A 65 -1.28 -2.14 11.46
C LEU A 65 0.24 -2.07 11.33
#